data_AF-A0A6M0BW00-F1
#
_entry.id   AF-A0A6M0BW00-F1
#
_cell.length_a   1.000
_cell.length_b   1.000
_cell.length_c   1.000
_cell.angle_alpha   90.00
_cell.angle_beta   90.00
_cell.angle_gamma   90.00
#
_symmetry.space_group_name_H-M   'P 1'
#
loop_
_entity.id
_entity.type
_entity.pdbx_description
1 polymer ?
#
loop_
_entity_poly.entity_id
_entity_poly.type
_entity_poly.pdbx_seq_one_letter_code
_entity_poly.pdbx_strand_id
1 'polypeptide(L)'
;SLFGELNLTIVILTLFYSFAGLGIAVVNDFKSVEGDEKLGLKSLPVMFGIGTAAWICVLMIDIFQAGVAAYLISIQENLYAVILLLMVIPQITFQDMYFLRNPLENDVKYQASAQPFLVLGMLITGLALGHAGV
;
A
#
# COMPACT_ATOMS: atom_id res chain seq x y z
N SER A 1 25.45 17.31 -14.54
CA SER A 1 24.61 16.28 -15.18
C SER A 1 23.17 16.80 -15.21
N LEU A 2 22.48 16.74 -16.35
CA LEU A 2 21.12 17.29 -16.49
C LEU A 2 20.04 16.39 -15.87
N PHE A 3 20.43 15.22 -15.38
CA PHE A 3 19.66 14.33 -14.54
C PHE A 3 20.43 14.24 -13.22
N GLY A 4 19.78 14.58 -12.11
CA GLY A 4 20.35 14.42 -10.77
C GLY A 4 20.85 13.00 -10.60
N GLU A 5 21.98 12.82 -9.93
CA GLU A 5 22.48 11.47 -9.66
C GLU A 5 21.39 10.68 -8.92
N LEU A 6 21.23 9.41 -9.29
CA LEU A 6 20.32 8.49 -8.60
C LEU A 6 20.85 8.29 -7.18
N ASN A 7 20.46 9.19 -6.29
CA ASN A 7 20.73 9.07 -4.87
C ASN A 7 19.64 8.19 -4.26
N LEU A 8 20.03 7.43 -3.26
CA LEU A 8 19.17 6.67 -2.38
C LEU A 8 17.96 7.51 -1.91
N THR A 9 18.17 8.78 -1.54
CA THR A 9 17.10 9.75 -1.24
C THR A 9 16.01 9.81 -2.31
N ILE A 10 16.40 9.94 -3.59
CA ILE A 10 15.46 10.08 -4.71
C ILE A 10 14.68 8.79 -4.90
N VAL A 11 15.34 7.63 -4.79
CA VAL A 11 14.68 6.32 -4.88
C VAL A 11 13.60 6.20 -3.82
N ILE A 12 13.89 6.60 -2.58
CA ILE A 12 12.93 6.48 -1.47
C ILE A 12 11.79 7.47 -1.62
N LEU A 13 12.08 8.73 -1.95
CA LEU A 13 11.03 9.73 -2.19
C LEU A 13 10.10 9.26 -3.31
N THR A 14 10.66 8.69 -4.38
CA THR A 14 9.88 8.12 -5.48
C THR A 14 9.03 6.95 -5.00
N LEU A 15 9.60 6.01 -4.24
CA LEU A 15 8.86 4.89 -3.65
C LEU A 15 7.73 5.36 -2.73
N PHE A 16 7.98 6.38 -1.91
CA PHE A 16 6.99 6.96 -1.00
C PHE A 16 5.81 7.57 -1.76
N TYR A 17 6.08 8.37 -2.79
CA TYR A 17 5.05 8.93 -3.65
C TYR A 17 4.30 7.85 -4.44
N SER A 18 5.00 6.83 -4.94
CA SER A 18 4.38 5.68 -5.61
C SER A 18 3.44 4.92 -4.66
N PHE A 19 3.84 4.73 -3.41
CA PHE A 19 3.02 4.01 -2.43
C PHE A 19 1.77 4.81 -1.99
N ALA A 20 1.88 6.14 -1.86
CA ALA A 20 0.71 6.99 -1.66
C ALA A 20 -0.27 6.88 -2.85
N GLY A 21 0.23 6.85 -4.07
CA GLY A 21 -0.57 6.61 -5.27
C GLY A 21 -1.21 5.21 -5.30
N LEU A 22 -0.46 4.20 -4.85
CA LEU A 22 -0.92 2.81 -4.77
C LEU A 22 -2.12 2.65 -3.84
N GLY A 23 -2.05 3.20 -2.62
CA GLY A 23 -3.13 3.09 -1.64
C GLY A 23 -4.44 3.72 -2.15
N ILE A 24 -4.35 4.85 -2.84
CA ILE A 24 -5.51 5.54 -3.44
C ILE A 24 -6.05 4.74 -4.63
N ALA A 25 -5.17 4.23 -5.49
CA ALA A 25 -5.56 3.45 -6.68
C ALA A 25 -6.28 2.15 -6.29
N VAL A 26 -5.73 1.39 -5.34
CA VAL A 26 -6.35 0.15 -4.85
C VAL A 26 -7.74 0.42 -4.27
N VAL A 27 -7.90 1.50 -3.51
CA VAL A 27 -9.19 1.90 -2.94
C VAL A 27 -10.21 2.26 -4.02
N ASN A 28 -9.77 2.96 -5.06
CA ASN A 28 -10.64 3.39 -6.15
C ASN A 28 -11.11 2.23 -7.03
N ASP A 29 -10.21 1.31 -7.40
CA ASP A 29 -10.53 0.18 -8.29
C ASP A 29 -11.62 -0.75 -7.73
N PHE A 30 -11.65 -0.94 -6.40
CA PHE A 30 -12.69 -1.77 -5.77
C PHE A 30 -14.02 -1.04 -5.64
N LYS A 31 -13.99 0.28 -5.42
CA LYS A 31 -15.21 1.08 -5.34
C LYS A 31 -15.89 1.23 -6.70
N SER A 32 -15.12 1.31 -7.79
CA SER A 32 -15.65 1.51 -9.14
C SER A 32 -16.01 0.23 -9.88
N VAL A 33 -15.65 -0.96 -9.37
CA VAL A 33 -15.77 -2.25 -10.09
C VAL A 33 -17.16 -2.50 -10.70
N GLU A 34 -18.25 -2.28 -9.97
CA GLU A 34 -19.62 -2.50 -10.49
C GLU A 34 -19.99 -1.52 -11.59
N GLY A 35 -19.46 -0.29 -11.52
CA GLY A 35 -19.63 0.73 -12.55
C GLY A 35 -18.79 0.41 -13.77
N ASP A 36 -17.54 0.01 -13.56
CA ASP A 36 -16.59 -0.34 -14.61
C ASP A 36 -17.07 -1.55 -15.41
N GLU A 37 -17.61 -2.57 -14.75
CA GLU A 37 -18.19 -3.75 -15.40
C GLU A 37 -19.37 -3.36 -16.30
N LYS A 38 -20.29 -2.52 -15.80
CA LYS A 38 -21.46 -2.05 -16.57
C LYS A 38 -21.08 -1.16 -17.75
N LEU A 39 -19.99 -0.41 -17.63
CA LEU A 39 -19.47 0.49 -18.66
C LEU A 39 -18.49 -0.20 -19.62
N GLY A 40 -18.16 -1.47 -19.40
CA GLY A 40 -17.20 -2.22 -20.20
C GLY A 40 -15.75 -1.77 -20.03
N LEU A 41 -15.43 -1.12 -18.91
CA LEU A 41 -14.08 -0.68 -18.55
C LEU A 41 -13.26 -1.85 -18.01
N LYS A 42 -11.97 -1.86 -18.33
CA LYS A 42 -11.04 -2.96 -18.02
C LYS A 42 -10.24 -2.71 -16.74
N SER A 43 -10.92 -2.61 -15.60
CA SER A 43 -10.23 -2.54 -14.29
C SER A 43 -9.71 -3.92 -13.87
N LEU A 44 -8.72 -3.97 -12.96
CA LEU A 44 -8.14 -5.21 -12.41
C LEU A 44 -9.21 -6.23 -11.98
N PRO A 45 -10.22 -5.87 -11.16
CA PRO A 45 -11.27 -6.80 -10.76
C PRO A 45 -12.19 -7.23 -11.90
N VAL A 46 -12.39 -6.41 -12.93
CA VAL A 46 -13.18 -6.78 -14.13
C VAL A 46 -12.41 -7.74 -15.03
N MET A 47 -11.10 -7.58 -15.18
CA MET A 47 -10.27 -8.42 -16.06
C MET A 47 -9.89 -9.76 -15.43
N PHE A 48 -9.52 -9.76 -14.14
CA PHE A 48 -8.97 -10.94 -13.46
C PHE A 48 -9.98 -11.62 -12.51
N GLY A 49 -11.16 -11.02 -12.35
CA GLY A 49 -12.12 -11.40 -11.33
C GLY A 49 -11.75 -10.88 -9.95
N ILE A 50 -12.77 -10.71 -9.12
CA ILE A 50 -12.68 -10.00 -7.83
C ILE A 50 -11.73 -10.70 -6.86
N GLY A 51 -11.78 -12.04 -6.79
CA GLY A 51 -10.90 -12.82 -5.91
C GLY A 51 -9.42 -12.71 -6.29
N THR A 52 -9.09 -12.89 -7.57
CA THR A 52 -7.71 -12.76 -8.05
C THR A 52 -7.20 -11.34 -7.90
N ALA A 53 -8.02 -10.33 -8.25
CA ALA A 53 -7.67 -8.94 -8.10
C ALA A 53 -7.43 -8.55 -6.63
N ALA A 54 -8.25 -9.06 -5.70
CA ALA A 54 -8.05 -8.84 -4.28
C ALA A 54 -6.68 -9.36 -3.81
N TRP A 55 -6.31 -10.58 -4.20
CA TRP A 55 -4.98 -11.13 -3.91
C TRP A 55 -3.84 -10.32 -4.51
N ILE A 56 -3.97 -9.88 -5.76
CA ILE A 56 -2.96 -9.03 -6.42
C ILE A 56 -2.78 -7.73 -5.62
N CYS A 57 -3.87 -7.08 -5.23
CA CYS A 57 -3.82 -5.83 -4.48
C CYS A 57 -3.20 -6.01 -3.08
N VAL A 58 -3.61 -7.06 -2.35
CA VAL A 58 -3.05 -7.38 -1.02
C VAL A 58 -1.54 -7.65 -1.12
N LEU A 59 -1.13 -8.54 -2.01
CA LEU A 59 0.29 -8.88 -2.20
C LEU A 59 1.11 -7.66 -2.61
N MET A 60 0.58 -6.83 -3.50
CA MET A 60 1.28 -5.63 -3.94
C MET A 60 1.51 -4.66 -2.77
N ILE A 61 0.48 -4.42 -1.94
CA ILE A 61 0.63 -3.55 -0.76
C ILE A 61 1.66 -4.12 0.22
N ASP A 62 1.55 -5.41 0.55
CA ASP A 62 2.37 -6.04 1.58
C ASP A 62 3.84 -6.11 1.16
N ILE A 63 4.12 -6.45 -0.10
CA ILE A 63 5.48 -6.47 -0.66
C ILE A 63 6.11 -5.09 -0.59
N PHE A 64 5.36 -4.04 -0.92
CA PHE A 64 5.86 -2.66 -0.85
C PHE A 64 6.15 -2.25 0.60
N GLN A 65 5.25 -2.51 1.54
CA GLN A 65 5.49 -2.20 2.96
C GLN A 65 6.67 -2.98 3.54
N ALA A 66 6.81 -4.26 3.18
CA ALA A 66 7.97 -5.06 3.57
C ALA A 66 9.26 -4.49 2.96
N GLY A 67 9.24 -4.05 1.71
CA GLY A 67 10.36 -3.39 1.04
C GLY A 67 10.78 -2.10 1.75
N VAL A 68 9.81 -1.27 2.15
CA VAL A 68 10.06 -0.05 2.93
C VAL A 68 10.61 -0.39 4.32
N ALA A 69 10.08 -1.41 5.00
CA ALA A 69 10.62 -1.84 6.30
C ALA A 69 12.08 -2.32 6.19
N ALA A 70 12.39 -3.13 5.17
CA ALA A 70 13.75 -3.57 4.89
C ALA A 70 14.68 -2.39 4.58
N TYR A 71 14.16 -1.38 3.87
CA TYR A 71 14.87 -0.15 3.60
C TYR A 71 15.18 0.64 4.88
N LEU A 72 14.20 0.82 5.78
CA LEU A 72 14.41 1.49 7.08
C LEU A 72 15.46 0.77 7.94
N ILE A 73 15.51 -0.56 7.90
CA ILE A 73 16.56 -1.34 8.57
C ILE A 73 17.94 -1.03 7.96
N SER A 74 18.03 -0.86 6.64
CA SER A 74 19.30 -0.56 5.96
C SER A 74 19.91 0.79 6.36
N ILE A 75 19.08 1.76 6.76
CA ILE A 75 19.51 3.08 7.28
C ILE A 75 19.59 3.13 8.81
N GLN A 76 19.55 1.98 9.49
CA GLN A 76 19.59 1.85 10.96
C GLN A 76 18.39 2.45 11.71
N GLU A 77 17.32 2.83 11.02
CA GLU A 77 16.06 3.29 11.62
C GLU A 77 15.19 2.10 12.07
N ASN A 78 15.79 1.20 12.86
CA ASN A 78 15.19 -0.06 13.28
C ASN A 78 13.91 0.13 14.09
N LEU A 79 13.82 1.21 14.89
CA LEU A 79 12.62 1.53 15.66
C LEU A 79 11.43 1.80 14.72
N TYR A 80 11.63 2.63 13.70
CA TYR A 80 10.59 2.95 12.73
C TYR A 80 10.22 1.74 11.87
N ALA A 81 11.19 0.91 11.51
CA ALA A 81 10.94 -0.35 10.82
C ALA A 81 10.04 -1.29 11.63
N VAL A 82 10.30 -1.42 12.94
CA VAL A 82 9.47 -2.23 13.85
C VAL A 82 8.06 -1.64 13.97
N ILE A 83 7.93 -0.32 14.15
CA ILE A 83 6.61 0.33 14.23
C ILE A 83 5.84 0.15 12.92
N LEU A 84 6.50 0.28 11.77
CA LEU A 84 5.88 0.04 10.46
C LEU A 84 5.37 -1.41 10.36
N LEU A 85 6.20 -2.40 10.70
CA LEU A 85 5.78 -3.80 10.70
C LEU A 85 4.62 -4.08 11.67
N LEU A 86 4.60 -3.43 12.84
CA LEU A 86 3.48 -3.51 13.77
C LEU A 86 2.18 -2.95 13.18
N MET A 87 2.24 -1.94 12.31
CA MET A 87 1.07 -1.41 11.58
C MET A 87 0.63 -2.33 10.44
N VAL A 88 1.56 -3.06 9.82
CA VAL A 88 1.26 -4.03 8.76
C VAL A 88 0.45 -5.22 9.30
N ILE A 89 0.72 -5.70 10.52
CA ILE A 89 0.01 -6.85 11.11
C ILE A 89 -1.53 -6.69 11.15
N PRO A 90 -2.10 -5.63 11.75
CA PRO A 90 -3.55 -5.43 11.75
C PRO A 90 -4.08 -5.18 10.32
N GLN A 91 -3.28 -4.53 9.46
CA GLN A 91 -3.65 -4.34 8.06
C GLN A 91 -3.84 -5.68 7.34
N ILE A 92 -2.88 -6.61 7.45
CA ILE A 92 -2.99 -7.97 6.89
C ILE A 92 -4.17 -8.74 7.48
N THR A 93 -4.39 -8.59 8.79
CA THR A 93 -5.52 -9.24 9.47
C THR A 93 -6.86 -8.75 8.89
N PHE A 94 -7.00 -7.45 8.62
CA PHE A 94 -8.21 -6.89 8.00
C PHE A 94 -8.34 -7.22 6.51
N GLN A 95 -7.22 -7.32 5.78
CA GLN A 95 -7.20 -7.81 4.41
C GLN A 95 -7.74 -9.24 4.35
N ASP A 96 -7.25 -10.16 5.18
CA ASP A 96 -7.75 -11.54 5.20
C ASP A 96 -9.20 -11.63 5.68
N MET A 97 -9.53 -10.95 6.79
CA MET A 97 -10.83 -11.12 7.43
C MET A 97 -11.97 -10.50 6.63
N TYR A 98 -11.76 -9.35 6.00
CA TYR A 98 -12.81 -8.62 5.29
C TYR A 98 -12.67 -8.74 3.78
N PHE A 99 -11.48 -8.49 3.25
CA PHE A 99 -11.26 -8.28 1.83
C PHE A 99 -11.14 -9.58 1.05
N LEU A 100 -10.39 -10.58 1.54
CA LEU A 100 -10.24 -11.87 0.86
C LEU A 100 -11.51 -12.73 0.91
N ARG A 101 -12.34 -12.58 1.96
CA ARG A 101 -13.56 -13.37 2.13
C ARG A 101 -14.73 -12.87 1.30
N ASN A 102 -14.98 -11.56 1.31
CA ASN A 102 -16.02 -10.91 0.51
C ASN A 102 -15.56 -9.50 0.13
N PRO A 103 -14.76 -9.37 -0.96
CA PRO A 103 -14.14 -8.10 -1.33
C PRO A 103 -15.15 -7.01 -1.68
N LEU A 104 -16.29 -7.37 -2.27
CA LEU A 104 -17.35 -6.44 -2.67
C LEU A 104 -18.19 -5.97 -1.48
N GLU A 105 -18.75 -6.88 -0.67
CA GLU A 105 -19.64 -6.48 0.43
C GLU A 105 -18.91 -5.79 1.58
N ASN A 106 -17.60 -6.06 1.73
CA ASN A 106 -16.79 -5.50 2.79
C ASN A 106 -15.78 -4.46 2.29
N ASP A 107 -15.88 -3.98 1.05
CA ASP A 107 -14.96 -2.98 0.48
C ASP A 107 -14.84 -1.74 1.38
N VAL A 108 -15.97 -1.17 1.81
CA VAL A 108 -16.04 0.02 2.66
C VAL A 108 -15.50 -0.29 4.06
N LYS A 109 -15.80 -1.47 4.61
CA LYS A 109 -15.30 -1.88 5.94
C LYS A 109 -13.79 -2.11 5.92
N TYR A 110 -13.29 -2.72 4.85
CA TYR A 110 -11.87 -2.91 4.61
C TYR A 110 -11.17 -1.56 4.50
N GLN A 111 -11.68 -0.63 3.69
CA GLN A 111 -11.10 0.72 3.58
C GLN A 111 -11.11 1.44 4.91
N ALA A 112 -12.24 1.44 5.63
CA ALA A 112 -12.34 2.09 6.93
C ALA A 112 -11.39 1.48 7.98
N SER A 113 -11.09 0.19 7.88
CA SER A 113 -10.28 -0.54 8.86
C SER A 113 -8.79 -0.57 8.51
N ALA A 114 -8.42 -0.93 7.29
CA ALA A 114 -7.04 -1.16 6.85
C ALA A 114 -6.34 0.11 6.35
N GLN A 115 -7.06 1.01 5.67
CA GLN A 115 -6.46 2.22 5.09
C GLN A 115 -5.84 3.16 6.12
N PRO A 116 -6.41 3.36 7.33
CA PRO A 116 -5.73 4.13 8.37
C PRO A 116 -4.35 3.57 8.75
N PHE A 117 -4.19 2.24 8.82
CA PHE A 117 -2.89 1.63 9.14
C PHE A 117 -1.90 1.81 8.01
N LEU A 118 -2.35 1.71 6.76
CA LEU A 118 -1.51 2.00 5.58
C LEU A 118 -1.03 3.46 5.58
N VAL A 119 -1.93 4.41 5.84
CA VAL A 119 -1.60 5.85 5.91
C VAL A 119 -0.71 6.18 7.09
N LEU A 120 -0.94 5.58 8.26
CA LEU A 120 -0.07 5.75 9.41
C LEU A 120 1.32 5.14 9.17
N GLY A 121 1.40 3.97 8.54
CA GLY A 121 2.67 3.35 8.14
C GLY A 121 3.46 4.25 7.18
N MET A 122 2.77 4.91 6.25
CA MET A 122 3.39 5.95 5.42
C MET A 122 3.93 7.11 6.25
N LEU A 123 3.11 7.67 7.16
CA LEU A 123 3.54 8.77 8.01
C LEU A 123 4.76 8.43 8.86
N ILE A 124 4.78 7.22 9.46
CA ILE A 124 5.93 6.70 10.21
C ILE A 124 7.17 6.61 9.33
N THR A 125 7.02 6.12 8.10
CA THR A 125 8.13 6.06 7.13
C THR A 125 8.65 7.45 6.82
N GLY A 126 7.78 8.42 6.53
CA GLY A 126 8.19 9.80 6.26
C GLY A 126 8.91 10.44 7.44
N LEU A 127 8.46 10.21 8.67
CA LEU A 127 9.14 10.66 9.87
C LEU A 127 10.53 10.01 10.04
N ALA A 128 10.65 8.72 9.72
CA ALA A 128 11.92 8.00 9.79
C ALA A 128 12.96 8.59 8.82
N LEU A 129 12.53 8.92 7.59
CA LEU A 129 13.40 9.51 6.58
C LEU A 129 13.83 10.93 6.95
N GLY A 130 12.89 11.74 7.46
CA GLY A 130 13.21 13.06 7.98
C GLY A 130 14.16 13.00 9.19
N HIS A 131 14.01 12.00 10.06
CA HIS A 131 14.90 11.77 11.19
C HIS A 131 16.31 11.33 10.75
N ALA A 132 16.39 10.44 9.76
CA ALA A 132 17.65 9.97 9.18
C ALA A 132 18.38 11.04 8.36
N GLY A 133 17.76 12.20 8.11
CA GLY A 133 18.34 13.29 7.31
C GLY A 133 18.40 12.97 5.82
N VAL A 134 17.50 12.11 5.34
CA VAL A 134 17.43 11.61 3.96
C VAL A 134 16.44 12.41 3.13
#